data_AF-A0A3Q0D5J6-F1
#
_entry.id   AF-A0A3Q0D5J6-F1
#
_cell.length_a   1.000
_cell.length_b   1.000
_cell.length_c   1.000
_cell.angle_alpha   90.00
_cell.angle_beta   90.00
_cell.angle_gamma   90.00
#
_symmetry.space_group_name_H-M   'P 1'
#
loop_
_entity.id
_entity.type
_entity.pdbx_description
1 polymer ?
#
loop_
_entity_poly.entity_id
_entity_poly.type
_entity_poly.pdbx_seq_one_letter_code
_entity_poly.pdbx_strand_id
1 'polypeptide(L)'
;MKGTLLLLSLLVTGELGLRTREAGFSFYDIYGALVLGNKQLLNSILSKFDPTDKEREAFEKIQECYNEGGWKSKLLDLAVVESIVFSEECRQHFAEDKLKIINLYFLT
;
A
#
# COMPACT_ATOMS: atom_id res chain seq x y z
N MET A 1 1.09 14.34 -13.68
CA MET A 1 1.14 13.74 -12.33
C MET A 1 -0.10 14.07 -11.48
N LYS A 2 -1.33 14.12 -12.01
CA LYS A 2 -2.56 14.43 -11.22
C LYS A 2 -3.40 13.20 -10.85
N GLY A 3 -3.31 12.11 -11.62
CA GLY A 3 -4.09 10.88 -11.35
C GLY A 3 -3.57 10.08 -10.15
N THR A 4 -2.28 9.75 -10.10
CA THR A 4 -1.69 8.94 -9.02
C THR A 4 -1.93 9.52 -7.61
N LEU A 5 -2.01 10.84 -7.49
CA LEU A 5 -2.33 11.54 -6.24
C LEU A 5 -3.75 11.26 -5.74
N LEU A 6 -4.70 11.02 -6.64
CA LEU A 6 -6.10 10.79 -6.32
C LEU A 6 -6.30 9.39 -5.72
N LEU A 7 -5.73 8.36 -6.34
CA LEU A 7 -5.76 7.00 -5.81
C LEU A 7 -4.99 6.88 -4.49
N LEU A 8 -3.80 7.51 -4.40
CA LEU A 8 -3.03 7.58 -3.17
C LEU A 8 -3.79 8.34 -2.07
N SER A 9 -4.49 9.43 -2.41
CA SER A 9 -5.33 10.16 -1.46
C SER A 9 -6.51 9.33 -0.98
N LEU A 10 -7.12 8.52 -1.83
CA LEU A 10 -8.21 7.60 -1.47
C LEU A 10 -7.72 6.50 -0.51
N LEU A 11 -6.54 5.95 -0.76
CA LEU A 11 -5.89 4.95 0.09
C LEU A 11 -5.54 5.54 1.47
N VAL A 12 -4.95 6.73 1.51
CA VAL A 12 -4.60 7.41 2.77
C VAL A 12 -5.85 7.86 3.54
N THR A 13 -6.89 8.32 2.83
CA THR A 13 -8.16 8.75 3.45
C THR A 13 -8.96 7.56 4.00
N GLY A 14 -8.88 6.38 3.36
CA GLY A 14 -9.46 5.13 3.86
C GLY A 14 -8.79 4.61 5.13
N GLU A 15 -7.47 4.78 5.26
CA GLU A 15 -6.74 4.40 6.48
C GLU A 15 -7.01 5.34 7.68
N LEU A 16 -7.17 6.65 7.43
CA LEU A 16 -7.39 7.70 8.44
C LEU A 16 -8.83 7.74 9.01
N GLY A 17 -9.68 6.75 8.74
CA GLY A 17 -10.98 6.59 9.41
C GLY A 17 -12.13 7.45 8.85
N LEU A 18 -11.94 8.12 7.72
CA LEU A 18 -13.05 8.69 6.95
C LEU A 18 -13.79 7.55 6.24
N ARG A 19 -14.76 6.95 6.96
CA ARG A 19 -15.73 5.93 6.49
C ARG A 19 -15.47 5.40 5.08
N THR A 20 -14.76 4.29 4.98
CA THR A 20 -15.00 3.35 3.87
C THR A 20 -15.14 1.96 4.46
N ARG A 21 -16.38 1.69 4.90
CA ARG A 21 -16.90 0.33 5.13
C ARG A 21 -16.93 -0.51 3.82
N GLU A 22 -16.37 0.01 2.73
CA GLU A 22 -16.59 -0.39 1.34
C GLU A 22 -15.29 -0.79 0.62
N ALA A 23 -14.10 -0.43 1.13
CA ALA A 23 -12.85 -0.90 0.56
C ALA A 23 -12.40 -2.14 1.34
N GLY A 24 -12.70 -3.33 0.82
CA GLY A 24 -12.15 -4.60 1.36
C GLY A 24 -10.62 -4.72 1.20
N PHE A 25 -9.93 -3.65 0.81
CA PHE A 25 -8.51 -3.57 0.52
C PHE A 25 -7.94 -2.24 1.02
N SER A 26 -6.81 -2.33 1.70
CA SER A 26 -6.06 -1.28 2.39
C SER A 26 -4.94 -0.70 1.52
N PHE A 27 -4.36 0.42 1.98
CA PHE A 27 -3.06 0.89 1.46
C PHE A 27 -2.01 -0.23 1.47
N TYR A 28 -2.01 -1.04 2.52
CA TYR A 28 -1.05 -2.11 2.75
C TYR A 28 -1.19 -3.28 1.77
N ASP A 29 -2.38 -3.54 1.23
CA ASP A 29 -2.56 -4.57 0.20
C ASP A 29 -1.88 -4.19 -1.12
N ILE A 30 -2.00 -2.92 -1.53
CA ILE A 30 -1.32 -2.41 -2.72
C ILE A 30 0.19 -2.38 -2.48
N TYR A 31 0.63 -1.88 -1.32
CA TYR A 31 2.05 -1.87 -0.96
C TYR A 31 2.64 -3.29 -0.96
N GLY A 32 1.96 -4.27 -0.36
CA GLY A 32 2.37 -5.67 -0.38
C GLY A 32 2.50 -6.21 -1.79
N ALA A 33 1.55 -5.92 -2.69
CA ALA A 33 1.64 -6.35 -4.08
C ALA A 33 2.79 -5.68 -4.86
N LEU A 34 3.13 -4.42 -4.56
CA LEU A 34 4.30 -3.74 -5.11
C LEU A 34 5.59 -4.46 -4.68
N VAL A 35 5.74 -4.71 -3.37
CA VAL A 35 6.92 -5.38 -2.81
C VAL A 35 7.05 -6.82 -3.34
N LEU A 36 5.94 -7.58 -3.42
CA LEU A 36 5.93 -8.93 -3.99
C LEU A 36 6.32 -8.96 -5.48
N GLY A 37 6.22 -7.83 -6.19
CA GLY A 37 6.60 -7.75 -7.60
C GLY A 37 5.63 -8.45 -8.55
N ASN A 38 4.45 -8.87 -8.07
CA ASN A 38 3.45 -9.59 -8.86
C ASN A 38 2.48 -8.61 -9.53
N LYS A 39 2.67 -8.41 -10.84
CA LYS A 39 1.85 -7.49 -11.66
C LYS A 39 0.37 -7.86 -11.72
N GLN A 40 0.06 -9.16 -11.78
CA GLN A 40 -1.32 -9.65 -11.83
C GLN A 40 -2.05 -9.37 -10.51
N LEU A 41 -1.37 -9.63 -9.39
CA LEU A 41 -1.88 -9.32 -8.05
C LEU A 41 -2.10 -7.81 -7.88
N LEU A 42 -1.11 -6.99 -8.25
CA LEU A 42 -1.21 -5.53 -8.19
C LEU A 42 -2.41 -5.02 -8.99
N ASN A 43 -2.56 -5.46 -10.24
CA ASN A 43 -3.67 -5.04 -11.09
C ASN A 43 -5.04 -5.54 -10.59
N SER A 44 -5.09 -6.73 -9.98
CA SER A 44 -6.31 -7.24 -9.34
C SER A 44 -6.76 -6.39 -8.17
N ILE A 45 -5.82 -5.91 -7.34
CA ILE A 45 -6.12 -5.03 -6.21
C ILE A 45 -6.52 -3.63 -6.70
N LEU A 46 -5.73 -3.06 -7.62
CA LEU A 46 -6.01 -1.72 -8.18
C LEU A 46 -7.38 -1.64 -8.84
N SER A 47 -7.83 -2.69 -9.54
CA SER A 47 -9.12 -2.71 -10.25
C SER A 47 -10.34 -2.52 -9.35
N LYS A 48 -10.19 -2.64 -8.02
CA LYS A 48 -11.25 -2.38 -7.04
C LYS A 48 -11.50 -0.90 -6.78
N PHE A 49 -10.58 -0.05 -7.24
CA PHE A 49 -10.62 1.39 -7.09
C PHE A 49 -10.95 2.09 -8.42
N ASP A 50 -11.41 1.35 -9.43
CA ASP A 50 -11.69 1.82 -10.79
C ASP A 50 -10.60 2.77 -11.35
N PRO A 51 -9.34 2.28 -11.43
CA PRO A 51 -8.20 3.11 -11.76
C PRO A 51 -8.24 3.50 -13.24
N THR A 52 -7.87 4.72 -13.55
CA THR A 52 -7.56 5.13 -14.92
C THR A 52 -6.36 4.35 -15.45
N ASP A 53 -6.25 4.22 -16.78
CA ASP A 53 -5.11 3.53 -17.40
C ASP A 53 -3.76 4.14 -16.97
N LYS A 54 -3.71 5.46 -16.78
CA LYS A 54 -2.51 6.17 -16.34
C LYS A 54 -2.18 5.92 -14.87
N GLU A 55 -3.17 5.72 -14.01
CA GLU A 55 -2.93 5.33 -12.62
C GLU A 55 -2.39 3.91 -12.55
N ARG A 56 -2.98 2.99 -13.32
CA ARG A 56 -2.47 1.61 -13.42
C ARG A 56 -1.02 1.60 -13.90
N GLU A 57 -0.72 2.29 -15.00
CA GLU A 57 0.65 2.39 -15.54
C GLU A 57 1.64 2.96 -14.51
N ALA A 58 1.22 3.94 -13.71
CA ALA A 58 2.06 4.51 -12.67
C ALA A 58 2.42 3.49 -11.58
N PHE A 59 1.46 2.69 -11.11
CA PHE A 59 1.73 1.65 -10.12
C PHE A 59 2.57 0.50 -10.69
N GLU A 60 2.36 0.14 -11.96
CA GLU A 60 3.20 -0.86 -12.64
C GLU A 60 4.66 -0.39 -12.71
N LYS A 61 4.92 0.89 -13.03
CA LYS A 61 6.27 1.46 -13.01
C LYS A 61 6.92 1.46 -11.63
N ILE A 62 6.14 1.71 -10.57
CA ILE A 62 6.65 1.61 -9.19
C ILE A 62 7.05 0.16 -8.88
N GLN A 63 6.25 -0.81 -9.31
CA GLN A 63 6.56 -2.23 -9.13
C GLN A 63 7.81 -2.66 -9.92
N GLU A 64 7.99 -2.12 -11.12
CA GLU A 64 9.21 -2.32 -11.91
C GLU A 64 10.45 -1.84 -11.13
N CYS A 65 10.40 -0.65 -10.51
CA CYS A 65 11.50 -0.19 -9.64
C CYS A 65 11.80 -1.14 -8.47
N TYR A 66 10.75 -1.67 -7.81
CA TYR A 66 10.93 -2.68 -6.77
C TYR A 66 11.59 -3.96 -7.29
N ASN A 67 11.21 -4.40 -8.49
CA ASN A 67 11.77 -5.59 -9.11
C ASN A 67 13.23 -5.40 -9.54
N GLU A 68 13.57 -4.23 -10.09
CA GLU A 68 14.94 -3.86 -10.45
C GLU A 68 15.86 -3.71 -9.23
N GLY A 69 15.36 -3.15 -8.13
CA GLY A 69 16.11 -3.00 -6.87
C GLY A 69 16.38 -4.32 -6.14
N GLY A 70 15.64 -5.38 -6.47
CA GLY A 70 15.83 -6.71 -5.92
C GLY A 70 15.46 -6.86 -4.43
N TRP A 71 15.71 -8.05 -3.89
CA TRP A 71 15.23 -8.47 -2.56
C TRP A 71 15.73 -7.56 -1.42
N LYS A 72 16.98 -7.08 -1.50
CA LYS A 72 17.59 -6.25 -0.45
C LYS A 72 16.91 -4.88 -0.35
N SER A 73 16.59 -4.26 -1.49
CA SER A 73 15.87 -2.98 -1.52
C SER A 73 14.46 -3.14 -0.98
N LYS A 74 13.77 -4.23 -1.36
CA LYS A 74 12.43 -4.58 -0.88
C LYS A 74 12.38 -4.71 0.65
N LEU A 75 13.36 -5.39 1.25
CA LEU A 75 13.45 -5.55 2.70
C LEU A 75 13.76 -4.26 3.45
N LEU A 76 14.63 -3.41 2.90
CA LEU A 76 14.92 -2.11 3.49
C LEU A 76 13.68 -1.23 3.51
N ASP A 77 12.96 -1.16 2.39
CA ASP A 77 11.72 -0.41 2.30
C ASP A 77 10.65 -0.97 3.25
N LEU A 78 10.54 -2.30 3.36
CA LEU A 78 9.62 -2.94 4.29
C LEU A 78 9.91 -2.51 5.74
N ALA A 79 11.18 -2.53 6.15
CA ALA A 79 11.61 -2.09 7.47
C ALA A 79 11.36 -0.59 7.72
N VAL A 80 11.53 0.24 6.69
CA VAL A 80 11.22 1.67 6.78
C VAL A 80 9.71 1.88 6.97
N VAL A 81 8.86 1.24 6.17
CA VAL A 81 7.41 1.37 6.29
C VAL A 81 6.92 0.82 7.64
N GLU A 82 7.44 -0.32 8.09
CA GLU A 82 7.17 -0.86 9.42
C GLU A 82 7.51 0.17 10.53
N SER A 83 8.70 0.77 10.47
CA SER A 83 9.14 1.77 11.45
C SER A 83 8.24 3.01 11.48
N ILE A 84 7.71 3.43 10.32
CA ILE A 84 6.78 4.56 10.20
C ILE A 84 5.43 4.18 10.83
N VAL A 85 4.87 3.03 10.46
CA VAL A 85 3.56 2.56 10.94
C VAL A 85 3.55 2.38 12.46
N PHE A 86 4.63 1.82 13.01
CA PHE A 86 4.74 1.59 14.45
C PHE A 86 5.39 2.74 15.23
N SER A 87 5.63 3.89 14.59
CA SER A 87 6.03 5.12 15.27
C SER A 87 4.98 5.58 16.28
N GLU A 88 5.39 6.31 17.31
CA GLU A 88 4.46 6.86 18.30
C GLU A 88 3.39 7.75 17.68
N GLU A 89 3.78 8.55 16.69
CA GLU A 89 2.91 9.45 15.94
C GLU A 89 1.83 8.69 15.16
N CYS A 90 2.21 7.67 14.38
CA CYS A 90 1.23 6.89 13.61
C CYS A 90 0.33 6.01 14.48
N ARG A 91 0.86 5.43 15.58
CA ARG A 91 0.06 4.59 16.48
C ARG A 91 -1.12 5.33 17.12
N GLN A 92 -1.04 6.64 17.29
CA GLN A 92 -2.16 7.46 17.78
C GLN A 92 -3.34 7.52 16.78
N HIS A 93 -3.10 7.22 15.50
CA HIS A 93 -4.10 7.29 14.43
C HIS A 93 -4.70 5.93 14.06
N PHE A 94 -4.11 4.81 14.52
CA PHE A 94 -4.63 3.47 14.27
C PHE A 94 -5.23 2.86 15.55
N ALA A 95 -6.42 2.28 15.44
CA ALA A 95 -6.94 1.42 16.51
C ALA A 95 -6.02 0.21 16.71
N GLU A 96 -5.87 -0.28 17.96
CA GLU A 96 -4.99 -1.42 18.28
C GLU A 96 -5.27 -2.66 17.42
N ASP A 97 -6.54 -2.91 17.08
CA ASP A 97 -6.91 -4.05 16.24
C ASP A 97 -6.50 -3.89 14.78
N LYS A 98 -6.41 -2.66 14.27
CA LYS A 98 -5.82 -2.39 12.95
C LYS A 98 -4.31 -2.60 12.97
N LEU A 99 -3.63 -2.20 14.03
CA LEU A 99 -2.18 -2.43 14.18
C LEU A 99 -1.84 -3.92 14.18
N LYS A 100 -2.67 -4.77 14.80
CA LYS A 100 -2.51 -6.25 14.76
C LYS A 100 -2.63 -6.80 13.33
N ILE A 101 -3.61 -6.32 12.56
CA ILE A 101 -3.81 -6.74 11.17
C ILE A 101 -2.62 -6.28 10.32
N ILE A 102 -2.19 -5.02 10.48
CA ILE A 102 -1.03 -4.47 9.75
C ILE A 102 0.25 -5.24 10.10
N ASN A 103 0.44 -5.64 11.36
CA ASN A 103 1.59 -6.44 11.79
C ASN A 103 1.67 -7.81 11.07
N LEU A 104 0.52 -8.43 10.74
CA LEU A 104 0.51 -9.68 9.98
C LEU A 104 1.10 -9.52 8.56
N TYR A 105 0.99 -8.34 7.94
CA TYR A 105 1.59 -8.07 6.63
C TYR A 105 3.13 -7.95 6.68
N PHE A 106 3.71 -7.69 7.85
CA PHE A 106 5.17 -7.55 8.02
C PHE A 106 5.85 -8.83 8.52
N LEU A 107 5.08 -9.83 8.98
CA LEU A 107 5.58 -11.10 9.54
C LEU A 107 5.52 -12.31 8.57
N THR A 108 4.95 -12.14 7.38
CA THR A 108 4.97 -13.11 6.26
C THR A 108 6.04 -12.78 5.23
#